data_AF-A0A168LJZ7-F1
#
_entry.id   AF-A0A168LJZ7-F1
#
_cell.length_a   1.000
_cell.length_b   1.000
_cell.length_c   1.000
_cell.angle_alpha   90.00
_cell.angle_beta   90.00
_cell.angle_gamma   90.00
#
_symmetry.space_group_name_H-M   'P 1'
#
loop_
_entity.id
_entity.type
_entity.pdbx_description
1 polymer ?
#
loop_
_entity_poly.entity_id
_entity_poly.type
_entity_poly.pdbx_seq_one_letter_code
_entity_poly.pdbx_strand_id
1 'polypeptide(L)'
;MDYEGIYRKSGGVGQMRQIQQSFEKGEVPNLIDEEKWNDICAITSVLKQYFRELPNPLFTYELHSKFMDAMMISNSSEQLQTMTQLIQTLPIENFNTLKYLMEHLNRVQNRSKENLMTSKNLAVIFGPTLLRDQDENRDLLEMNHKINAIEFILNHMDTLF
;
A
#
# COMPACT_ATOMS: atom_id res chain seq x y z
N MET A 1 -12.84 2.92 -10.91
CA MET A 1 -11.37 2.63 -10.88
C MET A 1 -10.63 3.22 -12.09
N ASP A 2 -11.28 4.11 -12.82
CA ASP A 2 -10.92 4.78 -14.06
C ASP A 2 -10.44 6.22 -13.81
N TYR A 3 -10.66 6.75 -12.61
CA TYR A 3 -10.17 8.06 -12.20
C TYR A 3 -8.66 8.19 -12.42
N GLU A 4 -8.27 9.12 -13.29
CA GLU A 4 -6.88 9.32 -13.69
C GLU A 4 -6.01 9.74 -12.51
N GLY A 5 -4.96 8.96 -12.23
CA GLY A 5 -4.05 9.22 -11.13
C GLY A 5 -4.63 8.89 -9.76
N ILE A 6 -5.59 7.95 -9.67
CA ILE A 6 -6.07 7.42 -8.38
C ILE A 6 -4.88 7.00 -7.49
N TYR A 7 -4.96 7.30 -6.19
CA TYR A 7 -3.83 7.23 -5.22
C TYR A 7 -2.68 8.22 -5.42
N ARG A 8 -2.39 8.69 -6.65
CA ARG A 8 -1.36 9.71 -6.90
C ARG A 8 -1.84 11.12 -6.55
N LYS A 9 -3.05 11.46 -6.98
CA LYS A 9 -3.67 12.77 -6.71
C LYS A 9 -4.13 12.83 -5.24
N SER A 10 -4.05 14.03 -4.66
CA SER A 10 -4.45 14.29 -3.27
C SER A 10 -5.84 14.90 -3.22
N GLY A 11 -6.68 14.40 -2.31
CA GLY A 11 -8.02 14.95 -2.08
C GLY A 11 -8.05 16.24 -1.28
N GLY A 12 -9.24 16.83 -1.23
CA GLY A 12 -9.54 18.00 -0.43
C GLY A 12 -9.45 17.71 1.07
N VAL A 13 -8.63 18.50 1.78
CA VAL A 13 -8.39 18.38 3.23
C VAL A 13 -9.69 18.38 4.05
N GLY A 14 -10.71 19.12 3.61
CA GLY A 14 -12.02 19.18 4.26
C GLY A 14 -12.72 17.81 4.30
N GLN A 15 -12.86 17.15 3.15
CA GLN A 15 -13.53 15.85 3.08
C GLN A 15 -12.67 14.75 3.73
N MET A 16 -11.34 14.83 3.61
CA MET A 16 -10.43 13.92 4.34
C MET A 16 -10.66 13.96 5.86
N ARG A 17 -10.73 15.16 6.45
CA ARG A 17 -10.98 15.35 7.89
C ARG A 17 -12.35 14.80 8.30
N GLN A 18 -13.37 15.01 7.49
CA GLN A 18 -14.72 14.49 7.77
C GLN A 18 -14.76 12.96 7.78
N ILE A 19 -14.09 12.32 6.83
CA ILE A 19 -13.99 10.85 6.77
C ILE A 19 -13.25 10.33 8.00
N GLN A 20 -12.09 10.92 8.35
CA GLN A 20 -11.31 10.55 9.53
C GLN A 20 -12.10 10.67 10.83
N GLN A 21 -12.74 11.82 11.05
CA GLN A 21 -13.56 12.05 12.24
C GLN A 21 -14.74 11.08 12.35
N SER A 22 -15.30 10.63 11.22
CA SER A 22 -16.37 9.63 11.24
C SER A 22 -15.83 8.30 11.78
N PHE A 23 -14.70 7.82 11.24
CA PHE A 23 -14.06 6.60 11.74
C PHE A 23 -13.60 6.70 13.20
N GLU A 24 -13.03 7.82 13.62
CA GLU A 24 -12.59 8.06 15.02
C GLU A 24 -13.74 8.03 16.03
N LYS A 25 -14.95 8.43 15.61
CA LYS A 25 -16.17 8.32 16.43
C LYS A 25 -16.77 6.92 16.47
N GLY A 26 -16.18 5.96 15.77
CA GLY A 26 -16.73 4.62 15.59
C GLY A 26 -17.89 4.57 14.59
N GLU A 27 -18.10 5.64 13.81
CA GLU A 27 -19.06 5.65 12.71
C GLU A 27 -18.41 5.02 11.47
N VAL A 28 -19.18 4.24 10.71
CA VAL A 28 -18.75 3.75 9.40
C VAL A 28 -19.45 4.62 8.34
N PRO A 29 -18.79 5.65 7.80
CA PRO A 29 -19.41 6.49 6.79
C PRO A 29 -19.74 5.64 5.56
N ASN A 30 -20.94 5.81 4.99
CA ASN A 30 -21.28 5.23 3.70
C ASN A 30 -20.51 5.96 2.59
N LEU A 31 -19.25 5.56 2.34
CA LEU A 31 -18.37 6.19 1.35
C LEU A 31 -18.79 5.97 -0.11
N ILE A 32 -19.88 5.22 -0.34
CA ILE A 32 -20.49 4.99 -1.67
C ILE A 32 -21.50 6.09 -2.00
N ASP A 33 -21.95 6.86 -1.01
CA ASP A 33 -22.81 8.02 -1.21
C ASP A 33 -22.03 9.13 -1.93
N GLU A 34 -22.12 9.16 -3.26
CA GLU A 34 -21.42 10.12 -4.11
C GLU A 34 -21.95 11.55 -3.96
N GLU A 35 -23.16 11.76 -3.43
CA GLU A 35 -23.64 13.12 -3.13
C GLU A 35 -22.87 13.73 -1.97
N LYS A 36 -22.53 12.90 -0.97
CA LYS A 36 -21.77 13.30 0.21
C LYS A 36 -20.26 13.21 0.02
N TRP A 37 -19.78 12.16 -0.67
CA TRP A 37 -18.36 11.80 -0.80
C TRP A 37 -17.91 11.81 -2.27
N ASN A 38 -18.07 12.95 -2.93
CA ASN A 38 -17.75 13.13 -4.34
C ASN A 38 -16.25 13.25 -4.69
N ASP A 39 -15.33 13.28 -3.71
CA ASP A 39 -13.89 13.34 -3.95
C ASP A 39 -13.22 12.01 -3.61
N ILE A 40 -13.08 11.14 -4.61
CA ILE A 40 -12.37 9.87 -4.49
C ILE A 40 -10.90 10.05 -4.07
N CYS A 41 -10.27 11.19 -4.36
CA CYS A 41 -8.93 11.48 -3.89
C CYS A 41 -8.91 11.71 -2.38
N ALA A 42 -9.98 12.19 -1.77
CA ALA A 42 -10.08 12.31 -0.31
C ALA A 42 -10.12 10.93 0.34
N ILE A 43 -10.94 10.01 -0.20
CA ILE A 43 -11.02 8.62 0.29
C ILE A 43 -9.66 7.93 0.17
N THR A 44 -9.01 7.98 -1.00
CA THR A 44 -7.70 7.35 -1.19
C THR A 44 -6.59 8.01 -0.37
N SER A 45 -6.64 9.32 -0.14
CA SER A 45 -5.74 10.01 0.79
C SER A 45 -5.92 9.53 2.23
N VAL A 46 -7.16 9.37 2.71
CA VAL A 46 -7.43 8.87 4.06
C VAL A 46 -6.93 7.44 4.22
N LEU A 47 -7.15 6.57 3.22
CA LEU A 47 -6.64 5.19 3.26
C LEU A 47 -5.10 5.16 3.36
N LYS A 48 -4.39 5.95 2.55
CA LYS A 48 -2.92 6.07 2.64
C LYS A 48 -2.48 6.60 4.01
N GLN A 49 -3.21 7.59 4.54
CA GLN A 49 -2.90 8.18 5.83
C GLN A 49 -3.08 7.19 6.97
N TYR A 50 -4.15 6.38 6.95
CA TYR A 50 -4.38 5.32 7.92
C TYR A 50 -3.17 4.37 8.02
N PHE A 51 -2.66 3.86 6.89
CA PHE A 51 -1.48 3.00 6.89
C PHE A 51 -0.21 3.71 7.36
N ARG A 52 -0.05 5.00 7.00
CA ARG A 52 1.09 5.82 7.44
C ARG A 52 1.09 6.04 8.95
N GLU A 53 -0.08 6.12 9.57
CA GLU A 53 -0.26 6.43 11.00
C GLU A 53 -0.29 5.20 11.91
N LEU A 54 -0.30 3.98 11.35
CA LEU A 54 -0.17 2.76 12.15
C LEU A 54 1.08 2.84 13.05
N PRO A 55 1.00 2.50 14.35
CA PRO A 55 2.16 2.52 15.25
C PRO A 55 3.30 1.61 14.78
N ASN A 56 2.95 0.47 14.16
CA ASN A 56 3.88 -0.44 13.49
C ASN A 56 3.41 -0.55 12.02
N PRO A 57 4.27 -0.33 11.00
CA PRO A 57 3.88 -0.41 9.60
C PRO A 57 3.23 -1.74 9.24
N LEU A 58 2.49 -1.77 8.13
CA LEU A 58 1.80 -2.98 7.68
C LEU A 58 2.75 -4.17 7.47
N PHE A 59 3.97 -3.91 7.00
CA PHE A 59 5.01 -4.92 6.82
C PHE A 59 5.83 -5.21 8.09
N THR A 60 5.51 -4.54 9.20
CA THR A 60 6.19 -4.61 10.50
C THR A 60 7.63 -4.10 10.50
N TYR A 61 8.07 -3.46 11.59
CA TYR A 61 9.47 -3.11 11.76
C TYR A 61 10.37 -4.35 11.87
N GLU A 62 9.85 -5.43 12.46
CA GLU A 62 10.56 -6.67 12.75
C GLU A 62 10.95 -7.44 11.49
N LEU A 63 10.19 -7.30 10.40
CA LEU A 63 10.46 -7.96 9.12
C LEU A 63 11.02 -7.00 8.06
N HIS A 64 11.11 -5.69 8.36
CA HIS A 64 11.52 -4.66 7.39
C HIS A 64 12.82 -5.00 6.66
N SER A 65 13.90 -5.26 7.41
CA SER A 65 15.21 -5.56 6.83
C SER A 65 15.18 -6.83 5.98
N LYS A 66 14.41 -7.85 6.38
CA LYS A 66 14.30 -9.10 5.61
C LYS A 66 13.61 -8.89 4.27
N PHE A 67 12.61 -8.01 4.21
CA PHE A 67 12.00 -7.62 2.94
C PHE A 67 12.98 -6.85 2.05
N MET A 68 13.83 -5.99 2.61
CA MET A 68 14.86 -5.28 1.85
C MET A 68 15.91 -6.26 1.31
N ASP A 69 16.40 -7.17 2.15
CA ASP A 69 17.36 -8.21 1.77
C ASP A 69 16.81 -9.11 0.64
N ALA A 70 15.52 -9.48 0.71
CA ALA A 70 14.88 -10.27 -0.33
C ALA A 70 14.87 -9.57 -1.70
N MET A 71 14.85 -8.24 -1.75
CA MET A 71 14.96 -7.46 -2.98
C MET A 71 16.37 -7.45 -3.58
N MET A 72 17.38 -7.86 -2.82
CA MET A 72 18.77 -7.96 -3.27
C MET A 72 19.12 -9.35 -3.82
N ILE A 73 18.22 -10.33 -3.70
CA ILE A 73 18.43 -11.70 -4.21
C ILE A 73 18.42 -11.69 -5.74
N SER A 74 19.54 -12.08 -6.36
CA SER A 74 19.69 -12.10 -7.82
C SER A 74 18.91 -13.24 -8.50
N ASN A 75 18.70 -14.38 -7.81
CA ASN A 75 17.96 -15.51 -8.37
C ASN A 75 16.45 -15.27 -8.22
N SER A 76 15.73 -15.14 -9.33
CA SER A 76 14.30 -14.83 -9.32
C SER A 76 13.44 -15.89 -8.62
N SER A 77 13.80 -17.17 -8.73
CA SER A 77 13.05 -18.25 -8.06
C SER A 77 13.25 -18.21 -6.55
N GLU A 78 14.48 -17.99 -6.11
CA GLU A 78 14.83 -17.85 -4.70
C GLU A 78 14.21 -16.58 -4.09
N GLN A 79 14.23 -15.46 -4.83
CA GLN A 79 13.58 -14.22 -4.43
C GLN A 79 12.08 -14.42 -4.22
N LEU A 80 11.39 -15.07 -5.19
CA LEU A 80 9.97 -15.35 -5.09
C LEU A 80 9.65 -16.25 -3.88
N GLN A 81 10.43 -17.31 -3.68
CA GLN A 81 10.25 -18.21 -2.54
C GLN A 81 10.45 -17.47 -1.21
N THR A 82 11.50 -16.66 -1.11
CA THR A 82 11.82 -15.88 0.10
C THR A 82 10.71 -14.86 0.40
N MET A 83 10.25 -14.13 -0.62
CA MET A 83 9.13 -13.20 -0.49
C MET A 83 7.84 -13.89 -0.04
N THR A 84 7.54 -15.07 -0.60
CA THR A 84 6.38 -15.88 -0.20
C THR A 84 6.45 -16.24 1.28
N GLN A 85 7.60 -16.75 1.73
CA GLN A 85 7.81 -17.11 3.13
C GLN A 85 7.68 -15.89 4.06
N LEU A 86 8.29 -14.76 3.71
CA LEU A 86 8.21 -13.55 4.53
C LEU A 86 6.77 -13.04 4.68
N ILE A 87 6.00 -13.01 3.59
CA ILE A 87 4.58 -12.65 3.62
C ILE A 87 3.81 -13.59 4.56
N GLN A 88 4.07 -14.90 4.49
CA GLN A 88 3.44 -15.89 5.38
C GLN A 88 3.86 -15.77 6.85
N THR A 89 4.99 -15.13 7.15
CA THR A 89 5.44 -14.86 8.53
C THR A 89 4.84 -13.59 9.14
N LEU A 90 4.13 -12.77 8.36
CA LEU A 90 3.43 -11.60 8.90
C LEU A 90 2.39 -12.05 9.96
N PRO A 91 2.14 -11.24 10.99
CA PRO A 91 0.99 -11.46 11.87
C PRO A 91 -0.29 -11.59 11.04
N ILE A 92 -1.23 -12.45 11.47
CA ILE A 92 -2.40 -12.82 10.67
C ILE A 92 -3.22 -11.59 10.23
N GLU A 93 -3.34 -10.58 11.08
CA GLU A 93 -4.06 -9.34 10.77
C GLU A 93 -3.34 -8.51 9.70
N ASN A 94 -2.00 -8.43 9.78
CA ASN A 94 -1.18 -7.77 8.78
C ASN A 94 -1.24 -8.51 7.44
N PHE A 95 -1.15 -9.84 7.44
CA PHE A 95 -1.27 -10.66 6.24
C PHE A 95 -2.63 -10.47 5.56
N ASN A 96 -3.74 -10.60 6.30
CA ASN A 96 -5.09 -10.45 5.74
C ASN A 96 -5.31 -9.04 5.18
N THR A 97 -4.87 -8.02 5.90
CA THR A 97 -4.96 -6.62 5.46
C THR A 97 -4.11 -6.36 4.22
N LEU A 98 -2.88 -6.90 4.19
CA LEU A 98 -1.98 -6.78 3.05
C LEU A 98 -2.57 -7.46 1.81
N LYS A 99 -3.04 -8.70 1.95
CA LYS A 99 -3.68 -9.44 0.85
C LYS A 99 -4.81 -8.64 0.23
N TYR A 100 -5.73 -8.14 1.05
CA TYR A 100 -6.88 -7.37 0.58
C TYR A 100 -6.47 -6.06 -0.11
N LEU A 101 -5.47 -5.36 0.44
CA LEU A 101 -4.92 -4.16 -0.18
C LEU A 101 -4.26 -4.48 -1.53
N MET A 102 -3.43 -5.51 -1.62
CA MET A 102 -2.74 -5.90 -2.85
C MET A 102 -3.73 -6.37 -3.93
N GLU A 103 -4.78 -7.11 -3.58
CA GLU A 103 -5.88 -7.46 -4.49
C GLU A 103 -6.62 -6.23 -5.02
N HIS A 104 -6.85 -5.22 -4.17
CA HIS A 104 -7.42 -3.95 -4.60
C HIS A 104 -6.50 -3.21 -5.58
N LEU A 105 -5.22 -3.07 -5.24
CA LEU A 105 -4.24 -2.38 -6.10
C LEU A 105 -3.99 -3.14 -7.42
N ASN A 106 -4.08 -4.46 -7.43
CA ASN A 106 -4.03 -5.26 -8.65
C ASN A 106 -5.20 -4.94 -9.58
N ARG A 107 -6.42 -4.75 -9.04
CA ARG A 107 -7.57 -4.29 -9.83
C ARG A 107 -7.35 -2.88 -10.40
N VAL A 108 -6.67 -2.00 -9.66
CA VAL A 108 -6.33 -0.65 -10.14
C VAL A 108 -5.32 -0.71 -11.28
N GLN A 109 -4.22 -1.45 -11.14
CA GLN A 109 -3.18 -1.54 -12.18
C GLN A 109 -3.67 -2.20 -13.47
N ASN A 110 -4.63 -3.14 -13.37
CA ASN A 110 -5.25 -3.77 -14.53
C ASN A 110 -6.06 -2.79 -15.38
N ARG A 111 -6.40 -1.60 -14.83
CA ARG A 111 -7.02 -0.48 -15.57
C ARG A 111 -6.04 0.67 -15.85
N SER A 112 -4.73 0.41 -15.80
CA SER A 112 -3.68 1.41 -16.04
C SER A 112 -3.77 2.12 -17.39
N LYS A 113 -4.39 1.51 -18.40
CA LYS A 113 -4.68 2.17 -19.70
C LYS A 113 -5.65 3.34 -19.57
N GLU A 114 -6.53 3.32 -18.56
CA GLU A 114 -7.52 4.37 -18.30
C GLU A 114 -7.02 5.30 -17.18
N ASN A 115 -6.66 4.74 -16.03
CA ASN A 115 -6.33 5.53 -14.84
C ASN A 115 -4.84 5.98 -14.77
N LEU A 116 -3.99 5.51 -15.67
CA LEU A 116 -2.55 5.81 -15.75
C LEU A 116 -1.71 5.34 -14.54
N MET A 117 -2.21 4.41 -13.74
CA MET A 117 -1.54 3.88 -12.55
C MET A 117 -1.04 2.45 -12.79
N THR A 118 0.22 2.32 -13.21
CA THR A 118 0.92 1.03 -13.32
C THR A 118 1.32 0.47 -11.94
N SER A 119 1.78 -0.79 -11.90
CA SER A 119 2.40 -1.39 -10.70
C SER A 119 3.49 -0.49 -10.13
N LYS A 120 4.40 0.02 -10.98
CA LYS A 120 5.44 0.98 -10.58
C LYS A 120 4.87 2.25 -9.97
N ASN A 121 3.87 2.86 -10.61
CA ASN A 121 3.28 4.12 -10.13
C ASN A 121 2.62 3.95 -8.76
N LEU A 122 1.93 2.82 -8.54
CA LEU A 122 1.35 2.48 -7.25
C LEU A 122 2.44 2.19 -6.21
N ALA A 123 3.49 1.46 -6.59
CA ALA A 123 4.59 1.11 -5.70
C ALA A 123 5.38 2.34 -5.21
N VAL A 124 5.54 3.38 -6.03
CA VAL A 124 6.14 4.66 -5.61
C VAL A 124 5.36 5.30 -4.45
N ILE A 125 4.04 5.14 -4.44
CA ILE A 125 3.16 5.70 -3.40
C ILE A 125 3.14 4.79 -2.16
N PHE A 126 2.98 3.49 -2.38
CA PHE A 126 2.75 2.54 -1.30
C PHE A 126 4.04 2.01 -0.64
N GLY A 127 5.18 2.03 -1.33
CA GLY A 127 6.49 1.66 -0.77
C GLY A 127 6.78 2.35 0.56
N PRO A 128 6.94 3.69 0.59
CA PRO A 128 7.18 4.41 1.85
C PRO A 128 5.96 4.46 2.79
N THR A 129 4.76 4.14 2.30
CA THR A 129 3.55 4.13 3.15
C THR A 129 3.47 2.85 3.99
N LEU A 130 3.81 1.71 3.39
CA LEU A 130 3.61 0.37 3.99
C LEU A 130 4.88 -0.20 4.63
N LEU A 131 6.06 0.23 4.18
CA LEU A 131 7.37 -0.14 4.69
C LEU A 131 8.04 1.11 5.27
N ARG A 132 8.48 1.01 6.52
CA ARG A 132 9.17 2.09 7.23
C ARG A 132 10.28 1.52 8.09
N ASP A 133 11.40 2.19 8.14
CA ASP A 133 12.45 1.98 9.14
C ASP A 133 12.25 2.94 10.34
N GLN A 134 12.79 2.57 11.50
CA GLN A 134 12.80 3.45 12.68
C GLN A 134 13.90 4.52 12.59
N ASP A 135 14.96 4.25 11.80
CA ASP A 135 16.03 5.18 11.48
C ASP A 135 15.68 5.94 10.18
N GLU A 136 15.34 7.22 10.31
CA GLU A 136 14.94 8.07 9.17
C GLU A 136 16.00 8.12 8.05
N ASN A 137 17.29 8.04 8.39
CA ASN A 137 18.34 8.07 7.36
C ASN A 137 18.36 6.77 6.57
N ARG A 138 18.22 5.63 7.24
CA ARG A 138 18.11 4.32 6.55
C ARG A 138 16.84 4.24 5.73
N ASP A 139 15.73 4.71 6.28
CA ASP A 139 14.43 4.73 5.60
C ASP A 139 14.48 5.45 4.25
N LEU A 140 15.25 6.55 4.18
CA LEU A 140 15.49 7.31 2.96
C LEU A 140 16.41 6.57 1.97
N LEU A 141 17.46 5.92 2.45
CA LEU A 141 18.40 5.17 1.62
C LEU A 141 17.74 3.92 0.99
N GLU A 142 16.80 3.30 1.69
CA GLU A 142 16.12 2.07 1.25
C GLU A 142 14.87 2.34 0.37
N MET A 143 14.60 3.60 0.02
CA MET A 143 13.41 4.00 -0.75
C MET A 143 13.20 3.14 -2.02
N ASN A 144 14.26 2.90 -2.80
CA ASN A 144 14.16 2.09 -4.00
C ASN A 144 13.81 0.63 -3.73
N HIS A 145 14.36 0.04 -2.64
CA HIS A 145 14.03 -1.33 -2.24
C HIS A 145 12.58 -1.44 -1.79
N LYS A 146 12.06 -0.45 -1.04
CA LYS A 146 10.64 -0.39 -0.64
C LYS A 146 9.71 -0.33 -1.85
N ILE A 147 10.04 0.50 -2.83
CA ILE A 147 9.26 0.61 -4.08
C ILE A 147 9.32 -0.73 -4.84
N ASN A 148 10.51 -1.31 -5.00
CA ASN A 148 10.65 -2.56 -5.73
C ASN A 148 9.93 -3.73 -5.02
N ALA A 149 9.89 -3.76 -3.69
CA ALA A 149 9.15 -4.77 -2.93
C ALA A 149 7.65 -4.72 -3.22
N ILE A 150 7.03 -3.53 -3.19
CA ILE A 150 5.60 -3.40 -3.49
C ILE A 150 5.32 -3.71 -4.96
N GLU A 151 6.16 -3.25 -5.88
CA GLU A 151 6.03 -3.56 -7.31
C GLU A 151 6.15 -5.07 -7.56
N PHE A 152 7.11 -5.75 -6.92
CA PHE A 152 7.29 -7.19 -6.99
C PHE A 152 6.04 -7.92 -6.54
N ILE A 153 5.46 -7.51 -5.41
CA ILE A 153 4.25 -8.13 -4.87
C ILE A 153 3.07 -7.96 -5.83
N LEU A 154 2.87 -6.76 -6.37
CA LEU A 154 1.79 -6.50 -7.34
C LEU A 154 1.93 -7.31 -8.63
N ASN A 155 3.16 -7.57 -9.07
CA ASN A 155 3.42 -8.35 -10.29
C ASN A 155 3.32 -9.87 -10.07
N HIS A 156 3.36 -10.36 -8.82
CA HIS A 156 3.31 -11.78 -8.47
C HIS A 156 2.16 -12.13 -7.50
N MET A 157 1.09 -11.33 -7.53
CA MET A 157 -0.03 -11.39 -6.58
C MET A 157 -0.63 -12.79 -6.47
N ASP A 158 -0.88 -13.45 -7.61
CA ASP A 158 -1.50 -14.79 -7.67
C ASP A 158 -0.60 -15.92 -7.14
N THR A 159 0.71 -15.69 -7.06
CA THR A 159 1.68 -16.69 -6.58
C THR A 159 2.03 -16.48 -5.11
N LEU A 160 1.96 -15.24 -4.63
CA LEU A 160 2.37 -14.86 -3.27
C LEU A 160 1.26 -15.05 -2.21
N PHE A 161 -0.02 -15.02 -2.60
CA PHE A 161 -1.18 -15.02 -1.69
C PHE A 161 -2.21 -16.11 -2.01
#